data_AF-A1K1H4-F1
#
_entry.id   AF-A1K1H4-F1
#
_cell.length_a   1.000
_cell.length_b   1.000
_cell.length_c   1.000
_cell.angle_alpha   90.00
_cell.angle_beta   90.00
_cell.angle_gamma   90.00
#
_symmetry.space_group_name_H-M   'P 1'
#
loop_
_entity.id
_entity.type
_entity.pdbx_description
1 polymer ?
#
loop_
_entity_poly.entity_id
_entity_poly.type
_entity_poly.pdbx_seq_one_letter_code
_entity_poly.pdbx_strand_id
1 'polypeptide(L)'
;MTSASRSPRRKLLFGVIVLALVVGAVALFWLKRFDGHVNALALDLARPDALIRTRSLARLPADLLRVPLARDVLTEDFVDYYERHEQRLALSGTLRRIAFEHRLSLPERVLESVFDEPAEVALWRGADGSLKHFVVAMTRNGLARALQMALPVLPDTQLESAGTLRGGKARLLVLQYGYGRQLLLAVEGDRVVALSDPGMLLVADDGDEHAGEEGAEPVQDARAAALVARLLESDAERDSPFDAHFALAPAGADEGHQLVVSSAFYTFGYGAFAPGVEALSFAFDDKGGWRTAALIDGARLPAGGLDGAGLWPALPHGPSLCALLPADWGALAPLAARIGAGAGGESARAGVGELARELFGGPAAVCWYGESRHYTPLFATTLRRDVDEAWAKELAALFDSAIGKGEPAQRAPVEAGQRGSARLWRRTVETPYGARRGEDEPALAPTLAVSGRTLVFSPDAALVDKALDVGAKLYPAVGDSLPDGARTLALLEPAALAKLVRKEVFAALPRDEEAVLRNAADANLLPRLEALAKYPPLRLVRAEGALEGRGWHALQWESAGNRP
;
A
#
# COMPACT_ATOMS: atom_id res chain seq x y z
N MET A 1 -23.53 -78.07 21.46
CA MET A 1 -22.61 -76.93 21.31
C MET A 1 -22.94 -76.24 20.00
N THR A 2 -23.48 -75.03 20.09
CA THR A 2 -24.12 -74.28 19.01
C THR A 2 -23.13 -73.62 18.06
N SER A 3 -23.43 -73.75 16.77
CA SER A 3 -22.87 -73.02 15.63
C SER A 3 -23.04 -71.50 15.78
N ALA A 4 -22.03 -70.72 15.39
CA ALA A 4 -22.18 -69.32 15.05
C ALA A 4 -21.29 -68.95 13.85
N SER A 5 -21.89 -69.02 12.66
CA SER A 5 -21.37 -68.45 11.42
C SER A 5 -21.10 -66.95 11.59
N ARG A 6 -19.84 -66.51 11.55
CA ARG A 6 -19.51 -65.08 11.45
C ARG A 6 -19.74 -64.61 10.03
N SER A 7 -20.82 -63.85 9.87
CA SER A 7 -21.43 -63.43 8.61
C SER A 7 -20.53 -62.53 7.73
N PRO A 8 -20.62 -62.65 6.39
CA PRO A 8 -19.94 -61.75 5.44
C PRO A 8 -20.44 -60.30 5.51
N ARG A 9 -21.61 -60.06 6.14
CA ARG A 9 -22.19 -58.72 6.33
C ARG A 9 -21.34 -57.81 7.21
N ARG A 10 -20.61 -58.34 8.20
CA ARG A 10 -19.75 -57.53 9.09
C ARG A 10 -18.50 -57.00 8.39
N LYS A 11 -17.94 -57.76 7.43
CA LYS A 11 -16.80 -57.30 6.61
C LYS A 11 -17.24 -56.28 5.57
N LEU A 12 -18.43 -56.46 4.99
CA LEU A 12 -19.02 -55.49 4.06
C LEU A 12 -19.32 -54.16 4.77
N LEU A 13 -19.93 -54.21 5.97
CA LEU A 13 -20.24 -53.01 6.76
C LEU A 13 -18.97 -52.24 7.18
N PHE A 14 -17.90 -52.95 7.55
CA PHE A 14 -16.61 -52.33 7.88
C PHE A 14 -15.96 -51.68 6.64
N GLY A 15 -16.06 -52.32 5.47
CA GLY A 15 -15.59 -51.77 4.21
C GLY A 15 -16.34 -50.50 3.81
N VAL A 16 -17.67 -50.47 3.98
CA VAL A 16 -18.49 -49.27 3.69
C VAL A 16 -18.20 -48.15 4.68
N ILE A 17 -18.00 -48.44 5.97
CA ILE A 17 -17.66 -47.41 6.97
C ILE A 17 -16.26 -46.83 6.71
N VAL A 18 -15.28 -47.67 6.39
CA VAL A 18 -13.92 -47.19 6.04
C VAL A 18 -13.96 -46.37 4.75
N LEU A 19 -14.69 -46.81 3.73
CA LEU A 19 -14.85 -46.05 2.49
C LEU A 19 -15.56 -44.71 2.74
N ALA A 20 -16.63 -44.69 3.53
CA ALA A 20 -17.33 -43.46 3.91
C ALA A 20 -16.48 -42.51 4.76
N LEU A 21 -15.63 -43.03 5.64
CA LEU A 21 -14.65 -42.23 6.40
C LEU A 21 -13.54 -41.68 5.51
N VAL A 22 -13.06 -42.46 4.54
CA VAL A 22 -12.06 -42.00 3.57
C VAL A 22 -12.66 -40.95 2.63
N VAL A 23 -13.85 -41.19 2.08
CA VAL A 23 -14.56 -40.22 1.24
C VAL A 23 -14.91 -38.96 2.03
N GLY A 24 -15.41 -39.10 3.27
CA GLY A 24 -15.69 -37.96 4.14
C GLY A 24 -14.44 -37.17 4.53
N ALA A 25 -13.31 -37.84 4.77
CA ALA A 25 -12.03 -37.19 5.04
C ALA A 25 -11.46 -36.49 3.80
N VAL A 26 -11.60 -37.09 2.61
CA VAL A 26 -11.21 -36.49 1.32
C VAL A 26 -12.09 -35.28 0.99
N ALA A 27 -13.41 -35.37 1.21
CA ALA A 27 -14.35 -34.27 1.02
C ALA A 27 -14.10 -33.12 2.00
N LEU A 28 -13.91 -33.40 3.31
CA LEU A 28 -13.54 -32.39 4.31
C LEU A 28 -12.18 -31.75 4.03
N PHE A 29 -11.22 -32.51 3.52
CA PHE A 29 -9.92 -31.99 3.09
C PHE A 29 -10.05 -31.09 1.84
N TRP A 30 -10.93 -31.44 0.90
CA TRP A 30 -11.25 -30.64 -0.28
C TRP A 30 -11.99 -29.34 0.09
N LEU A 31 -12.97 -29.39 0.98
CA LEU A 31 -13.74 -28.23 1.45
C LEU A 31 -12.85 -27.25 2.24
N LYS A 32 -12.01 -27.75 3.17
CA LYS A 32 -11.06 -26.90 3.92
C LYS A 32 -9.93 -26.31 3.07
N ARG A 33 -9.71 -26.82 1.86
CA ARG A 33 -8.69 -26.29 0.93
C ARG A 33 -9.05 -24.90 0.41
N PHE A 34 -10.34 -24.59 0.32
CA PHE A 34 -10.86 -23.33 -0.23
C PHE A 34 -11.45 -22.39 0.83
N ASP A 35 -11.45 -22.80 2.10
CA ASP A 35 -11.72 -21.97 3.28
C ASP A 35 -10.53 -21.01 3.58
N GLY A 36 -9.82 -20.61 2.52
CA GLY A 36 -8.57 -19.87 2.59
C GLY A 36 -8.74 -18.55 3.33
N HIS A 37 -7.67 -18.14 4.01
CA HIS A 37 -7.60 -16.86 4.74
C HIS A 37 -7.98 -15.65 3.86
N VAL A 38 -7.99 -15.83 2.53
CA VAL A 38 -8.36 -14.84 1.50
C VAL A 38 -9.87 -14.63 1.38
N ASN A 39 -10.69 -15.69 1.43
CA ASN A 39 -12.15 -15.55 1.44
C ASN A 39 -12.62 -14.79 2.68
N ALA A 40 -11.96 -15.03 3.83
CA ALA A 40 -12.17 -14.25 5.05
C ALA A 40 -11.79 -12.77 4.94
N LEU A 41 -10.96 -12.38 3.95
CA LEU A 41 -10.64 -10.96 3.67
C LEU A 41 -11.73 -10.26 2.86
N ALA A 42 -12.72 -10.99 2.31
CA ALA A 42 -13.81 -10.46 1.51
C ALA A 42 -13.32 -9.48 0.40
N LEU A 43 -12.29 -9.90 -0.35
CA LEU A 43 -11.66 -9.07 -1.37
C LEU A 43 -12.66 -8.69 -2.47
N ASP A 44 -12.83 -7.39 -2.73
CA ASP A 44 -13.52 -6.91 -3.92
C ASP A 44 -12.54 -6.91 -5.10
N LEU A 45 -12.62 -7.94 -5.95
CA LEU A 45 -11.76 -8.05 -7.13
C LEU A 45 -11.97 -6.92 -8.15
N ALA A 46 -13.06 -6.14 -8.08
CA ALA A 46 -13.23 -5.00 -8.98
C ALA A 46 -12.42 -3.76 -8.52
N ARG A 47 -11.85 -3.78 -7.31
CA ARG A 47 -11.18 -2.63 -6.68
C ARG A 47 -9.78 -3.01 -6.17
N PRO A 48 -8.81 -3.22 -7.07
CA PRO A 48 -7.43 -3.48 -6.67
C PRO A 48 -6.80 -2.28 -5.96
N ASP A 49 -5.88 -2.57 -5.03
CA ASP A 49 -5.06 -1.57 -4.34
C ASP A 49 -3.94 -1.02 -5.25
N ALA A 50 -3.50 -1.82 -6.23
CA ALA A 50 -2.57 -1.38 -7.27
C ALA A 50 -2.81 -2.13 -8.59
N LEU A 51 -2.46 -1.51 -9.71
CA LEU A 51 -2.56 -2.07 -11.06
C LEU A 51 -1.29 -1.78 -11.84
N ILE A 52 -0.75 -2.80 -12.51
CA ILE A 52 0.33 -2.65 -13.49
C ILE A 52 -0.25 -2.96 -14.86
N ARG A 53 -0.22 -2.01 -15.78
CA ARG A 53 -0.47 -2.23 -17.21
C ARG A 53 0.86 -2.22 -17.92
N THR A 54 1.14 -3.26 -18.69
CA THR A 54 2.42 -3.39 -19.37
C THR A 54 2.21 -3.93 -20.78
N ARG A 55 2.95 -3.40 -21.75
CA ARG A 55 3.05 -3.99 -23.10
C ARG A 55 3.85 -5.30 -23.14
N SER A 56 4.68 -5.54 -22.12
CA SER A 56 5.50 -6.75 -22.00
C SER A 56 5.91 -6.92 -20.54
N LEU A 57 5.43 -7.98 -19.89
CA LEU A 57 5.79 -8.28 -18.51
C LEU A 57 7.28 -8.68 -18.38
N ALA A 58 7.86 -9.28 -19.42
CA ALA A 58 9.28 -9.65 -19.47
C ALA A 58 10.20 -8.42 -19.55
N ARG A 59 9.80 -7.36 -20.26
CA ARG A 59 10.63 -6.15 -20.43
C ARG A 59 10.46 -5.14 -19.30
N LEU A 60 9.39 -5.24 -18.52
CA LEU A 60 9.06 -4.31 -17.43
C LEU A 60 10.25 -3.96 -16.53
N PRO A 61 11.06 -4.92 -16.02
CA PRO A 61 12.14 -4.58 -15.11
C PRO A 61 13.32 -3.91 -15.81
N ALA A 62 13.68 -4.36 -17.02
CA ALA A 62 14.74 -3.76 -17.83
C ALA A 62 14.38 -2.32 -18.26
N ASP A 63 13.13 -2.08 -18.67
CA ASP A 63 12.64 -0.76 -19.04
C ASP A 63 12.53 0.16 -17.80
N LEU A 64 12.18 -0.37 -16.61
CA LEU A 64 12.24 0.39 -15.34
C LEU A 64 13.66 0.87 -15.02
N LEU A 65 14.68 0.03 -15.26
CA LEU A 65 16.08 0.40 -15.06
C LEU A 65 16.62 1.38 -16.11
N ARG A 66 15.86 1.74 -17.14
CA ARG A 66 16.22 2.85 -18.04
C ARG A 66 15.98 4.21 -17.40
N VAL A 67 15.12 4.29 -16.38
CA VAL A 67 14.90 5.50 -15.59
C VAL A 67 16.13 5.73 -14.70
N PRO A 68 16.88 6.84 -14.83
CA PRO A 68 18.16 7.03 -14.12
C PRO A 68 18.07 6.87 -12.60
N LEU A 69 17.04 7.46 -11.98
CA LEU A 69 16.79 7.34 -10.55
C LEU A 69 16.55 5.90 -10.12
N ALA A 70 15.75 5.14 -10.88
CA ALA A 70 15.47 3.74 -10.59
C ALA A 70 16.73 2.88 -10.78
N ARG A 71 17.49 3.12 -11.84
CA ARG A 71 18.78 2.44 -12.09
C ARG A 71 19.75 2.61 -10.94
N ASP A 72 19.92 3.84 -10.47
CA ASP A 72 20.93 4.16 -9.46
C ASP A 72 20.52 3.71 -8.05
N VAL A 73 19.22 3.68 -7.75
CA VAL A 73 18.70 3.33 -6.40
C VAL A 73 18.32 1.86 -6.29
N LEU A 74 17.63 1.30 -7.28
CA LEU A 74 17.27 -0.11 -7.29
C LEU A 74 18.48 -0.95 -7.65
N THR A 75 19.20 -0.62 -8.73
CA THR A 75 20.31 -1.38 -9.35
C THR A 75 19.87 -2.64 -10.11
N GLU A 76 20.70 -3.05 -11.08
CA GLU A 76 20.51 -4.31 -11.81
C GLU A 76 20.51 -5.50 -10.84
N ASP A 77 21.46 -5.57 -9.90
CA ASP A 77 21.53 -6.67 -8.92
C ASP A 77 20.26 -6.82 -8.07
N PHE A 78 19.58 -5.72 -7.72
CA PHE A 78 18.30 -5.80 -7.02
C PHE A 78 17.21 -6.36 -7.92
N VAL A 79 17.11 -5.85 -9.13
CA VAL A 79 16.14 -6.34 -10.11
C VAL A 79 16.40 -7.81 -10.41
N ASP A 80 17.65 -8.19 -10.70
CA ASP A 80 18.12 -9.56 -10.87
C ASP A 80 17.82 -10.44 -9.67
N TYR A 81 18.08 -9.98 -8.45
CA TYR A 81 17.76 -10.71 -7.23
C TYR A 81 16.26 -11.01 -7.15
N TYR A 82 15.41 -10.01 -7.42
CA TYR A 82 13.96 -10.16 -7.40
C TYR A 82 13.37 -10.88 -8.62
N GLU A 83 14.05 -10.86 -9.77
CA GLU A 83 13.70 -11.63 -10.97
C GLU A 83 14.07 -13.11 -10.83
N ARG A 84 15.17 -13.43 -10.15
CA ARG A 84 15.68 -14.79 -10.01
C ARG A 84 15.22 -15.48 -8.72
N HIS A 85 14.60 -14.76 -7.78
CA HIS A 85 14.06 -15.37 -6.56
C HIS A 85 12.79 -16.17 -6.85
N GLU A 86 12.71 -17.37 -6.28
CA GLU A 86 11.57 -18.30 -6.41
C GLU A 86 10.22 -17.72 -5.96
N GLN A 87 10.25 -16.58 -5.26
CA GLN A 87 9.09 -15.94 -4.65
C GLN A 87 8.44 -14.84 -5.50
N ARG A 88 8.88 -14.55 -6.74
CA ARG A 88 8.21 -13.55 -7.60
C ARG A 88 7.79 -14.04 -8.99
N LEU A 89 6.56 -13.65 -9.33
CA LEU A 89 5.70 -14.25 -10.35
C LEU A 89 5.72 -15.76 -10.21
N ALA A 90 4.96 -16.27 -9.24
CA ALA A 90 4.77 -17.69 -8.99
C ALA A 90 4.77 -18.49 -10.30
N LEU A 91 4.12 -18.00 -11.34
CA LEU A 91 4.12 -18.61 -12.66
C LEU A 91 5.52 -18.78 -13.33
N SER A 92 6.40 -17.76 -13.39
CA SER A 92 7.71 -17.89 -14.07
C SER A 92 8.68 -18.78 -13.27
N GLY A 93 8.74 -18.57 -11.95
CA GLY A 93 9.53 -19.40 -11.03
C GLY A 93 9.03 -20.85 -11.00
N THR A 94 7.71 -21.05 -11.01
CA THR A 94 7.09 -22.38 -11.09
C THR A 94 7.38 -23.04 -12.43
N LEU A 95 7.27 -22.32 -13.56
CA LEU A 95 7.62 -22.87 -14.88
C LEU A 95 9.11 -23.26 -14.97
N ARG A 96 10.02 -22.45 -14.42
CA ARG A 96 11.46 -22.76 -14.33
C ARG A 96 11.73 -23.98 -13.45
N ARG A 97 11.07 -24.06 -12.29
CA ARG A 97 11.18 -25.19 -11.37
C ARG A 97 10.63 -26.48 -11.97
N ILE A 98 9.45 -26.44 -12.60
CA ILE A 98 8.86 -27.57 -13.33
C ILE A 98 9.83 -28.06 -14.41
N ALA A 99 10.43 -27.13 -15.17
CA ALA A 99 11.40 -27.49 -16.20
C ALA A 99 12.64 -28.18 -15.62
N PHE A 100 13.15 -27.68 -14.50
CA PHE A 100 14.28 -28.26 -13.80
C PHE A 100 13.96 -29.63 -13.19
N GLU A 101 12.83 -29.77 -12.47
CA GLU A 101 12.40 -31.00 -11.79
C GLU A 101 12.08 -32.13 -12.79
N HIS A 102 11.51 -31.80 -13.94
CA HIS A 102 11.10 -32.78 -14.96
C HIS A 102 12.06 -32.91 -16.14
N ARG A 103 13.28 -32.34 -16.04
CA ARG A 103 14.31 -32.34 -17.11
C ARG A 103 13.76 -31.87 -18.46
N LEU A 104 12.84 -30.92 -18.45
CA LEU A 104 12.33 -30.32 -19.68
C LEU A 104 13.41 -29.38 -20.22
N SER A 105 13.82 -29.58 -21.47
CA SER A 105 14.60 -28.58 -22.20
C SER A 105 13.67 -27.46 -22.67
N LEU A 106 13.11 -26.66 -21.76
CA LEU A 106 12.47 -25.40 -22.15
C LEU A 106 13.61 -24.42 -22.50
N PRO A 107 13.75 -24.02 -23.78
CA PRO A 107 14.74 -22.99 -24.12
C PRO A 107 14.40 -21.73 -23.34
N GLU A 108 15.41 -21.01 -22.85
CA GLU A 108 15.22 -19.78 -22.07
C GLU A 108 14.38 -18.75 -22.84
N ARG A 109 14.53 -18.72 -24.17
CA ARG A 109 13.71 -17.94 -25.11
C ARG A 109 12.20 -18.26 -25.06
N VAL A 110 11.82 -19.48 -24.69
CA VAL A 110 10.40 -19.86 -24.54
C VAL A 110 9.85 -19.27 -23.24
N LEU A 111 10.60 -19.31 -22.14
CA LEU A 111 10.19 -18.69 -20.87
C LEU A 111 10.14 -17.16 -20.97
N GLU A 112 11.09 -16.55 -21.68
CA GLU A 112 11.08 -15.12 -22.00
C GLU A 112 9.87 -14.77 -22.88
N SER A 113 9.55 -15.59 -23.89
CA SER A 113 8.38 -15.38 -24.75
C SER A 113 7.03 -15.59 -24.04
N VAL A 114 7.00 -16.28 -22.90
CA VAL A 114 5.75 -16.47 -22.12
C VAL A 114 5.25 -15.13 -21.57
N PHE A 115 6.18 -14.27 -21.18
CA PHE A 115 5.89 -13.01 -20.52
C PHE A 115 6.18 -11.78 -21.40
N ASP A 116 6.67 -11.98 -22.63
CA ASP A 116 6.83 -10.91 -23.63
C ASP A 116 5.51 -10.60 -24.36
N GLU A 117 4.44 -10.45 -23.58
CA GLU A 117 3.09 -10.18 -24.05
C GLU A 117 2.47 -9.06 -23.19
N PRO A 118 1.50 -8.30 -23.73
CA PRO A 118 0.74 -7.34 -22.94
C PRO A 118 0.03 -8.02 -21.77
N ALA A 119 0.11 -7.40 -20.60
CA ALA A 119 -0.47 -7.93 -19.38
C ALA A 119 -0.99 -6.82 -18.46
N GLU A 120 -2.04 -7.16 -17.73
CA GLU A 120 -2.50 -6.40 -16.57
C GLU A 120 -2.28 -7.22 -15.30
N VAL A 121 -1.62 -6.63 -14.31
CA VAL A 121 -1.40 -7.22 -12.98
C VAL A 121 -2.11 -6.37 -11.95
N ALA A 122 -3.24 -6.83 -11.46
CA ALA A 122 -3.99 -6.21 -10.38
C ALA A 122 -3.55 -6.83 -9.04
N LEU A 123 -3.40 -6.01 -8.00
CA LEU A 123 -2.90 -6.42 -6.69
C LEU A 123 -3.80 -5.94 -5.55
N TRP A 124 -3.92 -6.77 -4.51
CA TRP A 124 -4.66 -6.49 -3.28
C TRP A 124 -3.81 -6.78 -2.06
N ARG A 125 -4.11 -6.04 -0.98
CA ARG A 125 -3.51 -6.25 0.33
C ARG A 125 -3.98 -7.55 0.97
N GLY A 126 -3.06 -8.20 1.66
CA GLY A 126 -3.36 -9.27 2.61
C GLY A 126 -3.67 -8.71 4.01
N ALA A 127 -3.88 -9.62 4.97
CA ALA A 127 -4.19 -9.29 6.37
C ALA A 127 -3.17 -8.36 7.06
N ASP A 128 -1.91 -8.37 6.62
CA ASP A 128 -0.84 -7.52 7.16
C ASP A 128 -0.68 -6.17 6.43
N GLY A 129 -1.56 -5.87 5.48
CA GLY A 129 -1.55 -4.63 4.70
C GLY A 129 -0.53 -4.61 3.55
N SER A 130 0.24 -5.67 3.32
CA SER A 130 1.15 -5.77 2.17
C SER A 130 0.44 -6.36 0.94
N LEU A 131 0.87 -5.97 -0.28
CA LEU A 131 0.32 -6.52 -1.53
C LEU A 131 0.73 -7.99 -1.67
N LYS A 132 -0.22 -8.90 -1.47
CA LYS A 132 0.01 -10.36 -1.48
C LYS A 132 -0.83 -11.08 -2.51
N HIS A 133 -2.06 -10.63 -2.71
CA HIS A 133 -2.98 -11.24 -3.65
C HIS A 133 -2.88 -10.53 -4.99
N PHE A 134 -2.85 -11.28 -6.08
CA PHE A 134 -2.76 -10.71 -7.41
C PHE A 134 -3.58 -11.50 -8.42
N VAL A 135 -3.98 -10.80 -9.48
CA VAL A 135 -4.56 -11.35 -10.70
C VAL A 135 -3.72 -10.87 -11.86
N VAL A 136 -3.30 -11.79 -12.72
CA VAL A 136 -2.60 -11.49 -13.98
C VAL A 136 -3.51 -11.87 -15.15
N ALA A 137 -3.90 -10.90 -15.95
CA ALA A 137 -4.61 -11.12 -17.21
C ALA A 137 -3.66 -10.85 -18.38
N MET A 138 -3.53 -11.80 -19.30
CA MET A 138 -2.62 -11.68 -20.45
C MET A 138 -3.11 -12.49 -21.65
N THR A 139 -2.49 -12.28 -22.81
CA THR A 139 -2.66 -13.17 -23.96
C THR A 139 -2.06 -14.54 -23.65
N ARG A 140 -2.71 -15.57 -24.16
CA ARG A 140 -2.38 -16.96 -23.88
C ARG A 140 -1.22 -17.45 -24.74
N ASN A 141 -0.80 -16.76 -25.80
CA ASN A 141 0.10 -17.33 -26.82
C ASN A 141 1.42 -17.89 -26.26
N GLY A 142 2.11 -17.13 -25.41
CA GLY A 142 3.34 -17.56 -24.77
C GLY A 142 3.11 -18.63 -23.69
N LEU A 143 2.17 -18.36 -22.75
CA LEU A 143 1.86 -19.26 -21.64
C LEU A 143 1.21 -20.58 -22.08
N ALA A 144 0.33 -20.57 -23.09
CA ALA A 144 -0.26 -21.77 -23.69
C ALA A 144 0.82 -22.67 -24.26
N ARG A 145 1.80 -22.12 -24.99
CA ARG A 145 2.87 -22.94 -25.57
C ARG A 145 3.70 -23.60 -24.47
N ALA A 146 4.05 -22.86 -23.43
CA ALA A 146 4.78 -23.41 -22.28
C ALA A 146 3.96 -24.47 -21.53
N LEU A 147 2.69 -24.19 -21.22
CA LEU A 147 1.79 -25.13 -20.56
C LEU A 147 1.51 -26.36 -21.44
N GLN A 148 1.30 -26.22 -22.75
CA GLN A 148 1.12 -27.34 -23.68
C GLN A 148 2.35 -28.26 -23.72
N MET A 149 3.56 -27.70 -23.61
CA MET A 149 4.80 -28.48 -23.56
C MET A 149 5.04 -29.12 -22.19
N ALA A 150 4.58 -28.50 -21.10
CA ALA A 150 4.78 -28.99 -19.73
C ALA A 150 3.69 -29.97 -19.26
N LEU A 151 2.44 -29.75 -19.68
CA LEU A 151 1.25 -30.54 -19.32
C LEU A 151 1.42 -32.07 -19.44
N PRO A 152 2.04 -32.62 -20.50
CA PRO A 152 2.18 -34.08 -20.65
C PRO A 152 3.19 -34.73 -19.68
N VAL A 153 4.01 -33.92 -19.00
CA VAL A 153 5.14 -34.39 -18.17
C VAL A 153 4.94 -34.05 -16.69
N LEU A 154 3.98 -33.18 -16.38
CA LEU A 154 3.55 -32.88 -15.02
C LEU A 154 2.82 -34.10 -14.43
N PRO A 155 3.13 -34.51 -13.20
CA PRO A 155 2.31 -35.50 -12.51
C PRO A 155 0.91 -34.92 -12.27
N ASP A 156 -0.12 -35.78 -12.36
CA ASP A 156 -1.54 -35.40 -12.19
C ASP A 156 -1.83 -34.65 -10.87
N THR A 157 -0.92 -34.69 -9.90
CA THR A 157 -1.03 -34.03 -8.60
C THR A 157 -0.66 -32.54 -8.58
N GLN A 158 0.00 -32.02 -9.62
CA GLN A 158 0.43 -30.61 -9.66
C GLN A 158 -0.53 -29.70 -10.40
N LEU A 159 -1.34 -30.23 -11.32
CA LEU A 159 -2.33 -29.46 -12.06
C LEU A 159 -3.68 -30.18 -12.05
N GLU A 160 -4.64 -29.63 -11.33
CA GLU A 160 -5.97 -30.21 -11.15
C GLU A 160 -7.02 -29.36 -11.87
N SER A 161 -8.04 -30.00 -12.44
CA SER A 161 -9.19 -29.27 -12.99
C SER A 161 -10.13 -28.87 -11.85
N ALA A 162 -10.47 -27.59 -11.76
CA ALA A 162 -11.44 -27.04 -10.80
C ALA A 162 -12.81 -26.78 -11.43
N GLY A 163 -13.07 -27.33 -12.61
CA GLY A 163 -14.35 -27.22 -13.32
C GLY A 163 -14.37 -26.06 -14.32
N THR A 164 -15.57 -25.52 -14.55
CA THR A 164 -15.80 -24.41 -15.49
C THR A 164 -16.15 -23.11 -14.78
N LEU A 165 -15.73 -21.98 -15.35
CA LEU A 165 -16.08 -20.67 -14.82
C LEU A 165 -17.60 -20.45 -14.91
N ARG A 166 -18.20 -20.05 -13.80
CA ARG A 166 -19.62 -19.75 -13.71
C ARG A 166 -20.03 -18.71 -14.75
N GLY A 167 -21.01 -19.06 -15.59
CA GLY A 167 -21.55 -18.17 -16.61
C GLY A 167 -20.70 -18.05 -17.88
N GLY A 168 -19.63 -18.85 -18.01
CA GLY A 168 -18.74 -18.85 -19.17
C GLY A 168 -18.37 -20.26 -19.64
N LYS A 169 -17.40 -20.35 -20.56
CA LYS A 169 -16.82 -21.63 -21.01
C LYS A 169 -15.36 -21.79 -20.59
N ALA A 170 -14.82 -20.81 -19.86
CA ALA A 170 -13.46 -20.86 -19.37
C ALA A 170 -13.23 -22.09 -18.49
N ARG A 171 -12.11 -22.78 -18.73
CA ARG A 171 -11.67 -23.89 -17.89
C ARG A 171 -10.90 -23.35 -16.71
N LEU A 172 -11.18 -23.85 -15.52
CA LEU A 172 -10.48 -23.53 -14.29
C LEU A 172 -9.47 -24.64 -13.96
N LEU A 173 -8.21 -24.26 -13.77
CA LEU A 173 -7.11 -25.17 -13.47
C LEU A 173 -6.37 -24.69 -12.22
N VAL A 174 -6.18 -25.56 -11.23
CA VAL A 174 -5.40 -25.27 -10.02
C VAL A 174 -4.00 -25.82 -10.19
N LEU A 175 -3.01 -24.92 -10.21
CA LEU A 175 -1.59 -25.26 -10.25
C LEU A 175 -1.01 -25.21 -8.84
N GLN A 176 -0.59 -26.36 -8.30
CA GLN A 176 0.14 -26.43 -7.03
C GLN A 176 1.61 -26.09 -7.27
N TYR A 177 2.15 -25.14 -6.48
CA TYR A 177 3.56 -24.76 -6.56
C TYR A 177 4.16 -24.54 -5.17
N GLY A 178 5.31 -25.17 -4.91
CA GLY A 178 5.99 -25.06 -3.61
C GLY A 178 5.20 -25.67 -2.44
N TYR A 179 5.67 -25.43 -1.22
CA TYR A 179 5.04 -25.96 0.01
C TYR A 179 3.73 -25.24 0.31
N GLY A 180 2.62 -25.77 -0.20
CA GLY A 180 1.26 -25.35 0.16
C GLY A 180 0.72 -24.12 -0.58
N ARG A 181 1.33 -23.69 -1.69
CA ARG A 181 0.80 -22.57 -2.49
C ARG A 181 0.15 -23.08 -3.77
N GLN A 182 -0.87 -22.35 -4.23
CA GLN A 182 -1.70 -22.72 -5.37
C GLN A 182 -1.98 -21.48 -6.21
N LEU A 183 -1.96 -21.61 -7.53
CA LEU A 183 -2.51 -20.63 -8.46
C LEU A 183 -3.79 -21.19 -9.07
N LEU A 184 -4.75 -20.31 -9.35
CA LEU A 184 -5.91 -20.66 -10.15
C LEU A 184 -5.77 -20.01 -11.53
N LEU A 185 -5.83 -20.83 -12.58
CA LEU A 185 -5.76 -20.40 -13.97
C LEU A 185 -7.16 -20.54 -14.58
N ALA A 186 -7.72 -19.44 -15.07
CA ALA A 186 -8.91 -19.44 -15.91
C ALA A 186 -8.48 -19.24 -17.37
N VAL A 187 -8.92 -20.14 -18.25
CA VAL A 187 -8.46 -20.17 -19.65
C VAL A 187 -9.65 -20.22 -20.59
N GLU A 188 -9.76 -19.24 -21.48
CA GLU A 188 -10.78 -19.17 -22.54
C GLU A 188 -10.17 -18.59 -23.82
N GLY A 189 -10.33 -19.29 -24.95
CA GLY A 189 -9.73 -18.88 -26.22
C GLY A 189 -8.21 -18.62 -26.14
N ASP A 190 -7.82 -17.41 -26.52
CA ASP A 190 -6.45 -16.89 -26.52
C ASP A 190 -6.16 -16.00 -25.31
N ARG A 191 -6.98 -16.07 -24.25
CA ARG A 191 -6.80 -15.31 -23.01
C ARG A 191 -6.58 -16.24 -21.83
N VAL A 192 -5.81 -15.75 -20.86
CA VAL A 192 -5.57 -16.44 -19.59
C VAL A 192 -5.57 -15.44 -18.45
N VAL A 193 -6.24 -15.84 -17.37
CA VAL A 193 -6.26 -15.11 -16.10
C VAL A 193 -5.70 -16.00 -15.02
N ALA A 194 -4.63 -15.58 -14.37
CA ALA A 194 -3.99 -16.28 -13.27
C ALA A 194 -4.25 -15.54 -11.95
N LEU A 195 -4.87 -16.21 -10.99
CA LEU A 195 -5.11 -15.71 -9.65
C LEU A 195 -4.09 -16.33 -8.68
N SER A 196 -3.58 -15.50 -7.78
CA SER A 196 -2.54 -15.87 -6.81
C SER A 196 -2.96 -16.93 -5.78
N ASP A 197 -4.26 -17.11 -5.59
CA ASP A 197 -4.87 -18.06 -4.66
C ASP A 197 -6.26 -18.46 -5.20
N PRO A 198 -6.63 -19.76 -5.20
CA PRO A 198 -7.97 -20.20 -5.61
C PRO A 198 -9.10 -19.59 -4.80
N GLY A 199 -8.87 -19.28 -3.52
CA GLY A 199 -9.82 -18.59 -2.63
C GLY A 199 -10.08 -17.12 -2.99
N MET A 200 -9.56 -16.62 -4.12
CA MET A 200 -10.00 -15.34 -4.69
C MET A 200 -11.26 -15.47 -5.56
N LEU A 201 -11.60 -16.69 -6.00
CA LEU A 201 -12.76 -16.98 -6.84
C LEU A 201 -13.64 -18.09 -6.24
N LEU A 202 -13.01 -19.14 -5.73
CA LEU A 202 -13.68 -20.31 -5.18
C LEU A 202 -14.01 -20.02 -3.72
N VAL A 203 -15.27 -20.17 -3.34
CA VAL A 203 -15.77 -19.96 -1.97
C VAL A 203 -16.11 -21.29 -1.31
N ALA A 204 -16.01 -21.33 0.02
CA ALA A 204 -16.53 -22.45 0.79
C ALA A 204 -18.06 -22.51 0.65
N ASP A 205 -18.60 -23.73 0.62
CA ASP A 205 -20.05 -23.95 0.61
C ASP A 205 -20.60 -23.71 2.02
N ASP A 206 -21.24 -22.56 2.25
CA ASP A 206 -21.78 -22.14 3.56
C ASP A 206 -23.16 -22.77 3.90
N GLY A 207 -23.68 -23.71 3.11
CA GLY A 207 -25.02 -24.29 3.31
C GLY A 207 -25.18 -25.76 2.92
N ASP A 208 -25.57 -26.57 3.90
CA ASP A 208 -25.95 -27.99 3.79
C ASP A 208 -26.92 -28.33 2.63
N GLU A 209 -26.54 -29.35 1.84
CA GLU A 209 -27.33 -30.58 1.52
C GLU A 209 -26.70 -31.37 0.36
N HIS A 210 -25.74 -30.80 -0.39
CA HIS A 210 -25.11 -31.44 -1.57
C HIS A 210 -23.59 -31.62 -1.48
N ALA A 211 -22.97 -31.32 -0.33
CA ALA A 211 -21.51 -31.31 -0.09
C ALA A 211 -20.83 -32.72 -0.09
N GLY A 212 -21.42 -33.72 -0.76
CA GLY A 212 -20.97 -35.10 -0.73
C GLY A 212 -21.05 -35.86 -2.05
N GLU A 213 -21.40 -35.21 -3.18
CA GLU A 213 -21.31 -35.85 -4.49
C GLU A 213 -19.89 -35.76 -5.05
N GLU A 214 -19.26 -36.92 -5.33
CA GLU A 214 -18.01 -36.99 -6.09
C GLU A 214 -18.21 -36.30 -7.45
N GLY A 215 -17.58 -35.13 -7.62
CA GLY A 215 -17.64 -34.35 -8.85
C GLY A 215 -18.46 -33.05 -8.79
N ALA A 216 -18.96 -32.63 -7.62
CA ALA A 216 -19.57 -31.31 -7.47
C ALA A 216 -18.55 -30.19 -7.76
N GLU A 217 -18.88 -29.30 -8.71
CA GLU A 217 -18.03 -28.15 -9.01
C GLU A 217 -17.95 -27.20 -7.80
N PRO A 218 -16.78 -26.63 -7.49
CA PRO A 218 -16.62 -25.72 -6.36
C PRO A 218 -17.51 -24.48 -6.54
N VAL A 219 -18.12 -24.01 -5.44
CA VAL A 219 -18.92 -22.80 -5.42
C VAL A 219 -18.03 -21.60 -5.78
N GLN A 220 -18.52 -20.70 -6.63
CA GLN A 220 -17.79 -19.52 -7.10
C GLN A 220 -18.49 -18.24 -6.64
N ASP A 221 -17.71 -17.28 -6.15
CA ASP A 221 -18.23 -15.93 -5.89
C ASP A 221 -18.71 -15.32 -7.21
N ALA A 222 -19.97 -14.86 -7.21
CA ALA A 222 -20.62 -14.41 -8.44
C ALA A 222 -20.00 -13.13 -9.01
N ARG A 223 -19.47 -12.23 -8.17
CA ARG A 223 -18.84 -10.98 -8.61
C ARG A 223 -17.43 -11.25 -9.12
N ALA A 224 -16.66 -12.07 -8.42
CA ALA A 224 -15.35 -12.53 -8.85
C ALA A 224 -15.44 -13.28 -10.18
N ALA A 225 -16.40 -14.20 -10.32
CA ALA A 225 -16.61 -14.94 -11.56
C ALA A 225 -16.95 -14.01 -12.74
N ALA A 226 -17.83 -13.03 -12.53
CA ALA A 226 -18.16 -12.04 -13.55
C ALA A 226 -16.96 -11.20 -13.98
N LEU A 227 -16.11 -10.78 -13.02
CA LEU A 227 -14.89 -10.04 -13.33
C LEU A 227 -13.89 -10.91 -14.11
N VAL A 228 -13.64 -12.15 -13.68
CA VAL A 228 -12.74 -13.08 -14.38
C VAL A 228 -13.26 -13.35 -15.80
N ALA A 229 -14.57 -13.48 -15.98
CA ALA A 229 -15.18 -13.61 -17.30
C ALA A 229 -14.87 -12.37 -18.16
N ARG A 230 -15.07 -11.15 -17.65
CA ARG A 230 -14.72 -9.90 -18.36
C ARG A 230 -13.25 -9.85 -18.77
N LEU A 231 -12.33 -10.27 -17.88
CA LEU A 231 -10.88 -10.27 -18.18
C LEU A 231 -10.47 -11.27 -19.29
N LEU A 232 -11.29 -12.31 -19.50
CA LEU A 232 -11.10 -13.34 -20.52
C LEU A 232 -11.72 -12.97 -21.87
N GLU A 233 -12.51 -11.91 -21.95
CA GLU A 233 -13.07 -11.45 -23.22
C GLU A 233 -11.96 -10.92 -24.15
N SER A 234 -12.20 -11.02 -25.46
CA SER A 234 -11.21 -10.65 -26.48
C SER A 234 -10.93 -9.14 -26.53
N ASP A 235 -11.86 -8.31 -26.08
CA ASP A 235 -11.76 -6.86 -26.03
C ASP A 235 -11.25 -6.33 -24.68
N ALA A 236 -10.99 -7.21 -23.70
CA ALA A 236 -10.52 -6.85 -22.36
C ALA A 236 -9.19 -6.08 -22.34
N GLU A 237 -8.38 -6.17 -23.41
CA GLU A 237 -7.17 -5.34 -23.58
C GLU A 237 -7.49 -3.86 -23.86
N ARG A 238 -8.67 -3.60 -24.43
CA ARG A 238 -9.14 -2.26 -24.76
C ARG A 238 -10.10 -1.71 -23.70
N ASP A 239 -10.92 -2.58 -23.12
CA ASP A 239 -11.91 -2.24 -22.09
C ASP A 239 -11.65 -3.10 -20.84
N SER A 240 -10.64 -2.70 -20.06
CA SER A 240 -10.30 -3.43 -18.85
C SER A 240 -11.37 -3.17 -17.79
N PRO A 241 -11.85 -4.19 -17.06
CA PRO A 241 -12.78 -3.96 -15.97
C PRO A 241 -12.17 -3.11 -14.83
N PHE A 242 -10.85 -2.93 -14.79
CA PHE A 242 -10.17 -2.05 -13.84
C PHE A 242 -10.20 -0.57 -14.26
N ASP A 243 -10.48 -0.26 -15.53
CA ASP A 243 -10.45 1.10 -16.06
C ASP A 243 -11.47 1.99 -15.34
N ALA A 244 -12.67 1.47 -15.03
CA ALA A 244 -13.68 2.22 -14.29
C ALA A 244 -13.24 2.59 -12.85
N HIS A 245 -12.54 1.67 -12.17
CA HIS A 245 -12.06 1.90 -10.82
C HIS A 245 -11.03 3.02 -10.77
N PHE A 246 -10.09 3.04 -11.71
CA PHE A 246 -9.02 4.05 -11.78
C PHE A 246 -9.29 5.20 -12.76
N ALA A 247 -10.49 5.28 -13.34
CA ALA A 247 -10.83 6.22 -14.40
C ALA A 247 -9.77 6.29 -15.52
N LEU A 248 -9.26 5.11 -15.93
CA LEU A 248 -8.23 5.01 -16.94
C LEU A 248 -8.85 5.11 -18.33
N ALA A 249 -8.10 5.71 -19.25
CA ALA A 249 -8.42 5.58 -20.66
C ALA A 249 -8.05 4.15 -21.14
N PRO A 250 -8.69 3.67 -22.23
CA PRO A 250 -8.24 2.48 -22.94
C PRO A 250 -6.74 2.54 -23.20
N ALA A 251 -6.01 1.46 -22.94
CA ALA A 251 -4.58 1.39 -23.18
C ALA A 251 -4.28 1.69 -24.66
N GLY A 252 -3.40 2.66 -24.91
CA GLY A 252 -2.86 2.89 -26.24
C GLY A 252 -1.85 1.81 -26.62
N ALA A 253 -1.81 1.38 -27.88
CA ALA A 253 -0.86 0.37 -28.37
C ALA A 253 0.63 0.75 -28.20
N ASP A 254 0.93 2.04 -28.00
CA ASP A 254 2.27 2.59 -27.80
C ASP A 254 2.59 2.95 -26.33
N GLU A 255 1.69 2.65 -25.38
CA GLU A 255 1.93 2.96 -23.97
C GLU A 255 2.88 1.91 -23.35
N GLY A 256 4.00 2.36 -22.78
CA GLY A 256 5.04 1.49 -22.24
C GLY A 256 4.58 0.67 -21.02
N HIS A 257 4.88 1.17 -19.84
CA HIS A 257 4.49 0.57 -18.57
C HIS A 257 3.77 1.62 -17.73
N GLN A 258 2.70 1.23 -17.06
CA GLN A 258 1.95 2.09 -16.15
C GLN A 258 1.69 1.35 -14.85
N LEU A 259 2.21 1.89 -13.75
CA LEU A 259 1.86 1.49 -12.38
C LEU A 259 0.84 2.49 -11.83
N VAL A 260 -0.28 1.99 -11.33
CA VAL A 260 -1.31 2.76 -10.63
C VAL A 260 -1.41 2.24 -9.21
N VAL A 261 -1.44 3.15 -8.23
CA VAL A 261 -1.51 2.81 -6.80
C VAL A 261 -2.64 3.61 -6.17
N SER A 262 -3.61 2.91 -5.59
CA SER A 262 -4.74 3.50 -4.88
C SER A 262 -4.28 4.26 -3.63
N SER A 263 -4.94 5.37 -3.32
CA SER A 263 -4.73 6.10 -2.07
C SER A 263 -5.07 5.27 -0.85
N ALA A 264 -6.01 4.33 -0.96
CA ALA A 264 -6.31 3.39 0.11
C ALA A 264 -5.08 2.57 0.54
N PHE A 265 -4.16 2.28 -0.40
CA PHE A 265 -2.93 1.54 -0.14
C PHE A 265 -1.89 2.40 0.59
N TYR A 266 -1.43 3.50 -0.03
CA TYR A 266 -0.32 4.28 0.51
C TYR A 266 -0.69 5.15 1.71
N THR A 267 -1.99 5.40 1.94
CA THR A 267 -2.45 6.06 3.17
C THR A 267 -2.66 5.10 4.32
N PHE A 268 -2.47 3.78 4.13
CA PHE A 268 -2.67 2.76 5.18
C PHE A 268 -4.04 2.88 5.90
N GLY A 269 -5.09 3.25 5.17
CA GLY A 269 -6.44 3.44 5.71
C GLY A 269 -6.76 4.85 6.24
N TYR A 270 -5.80 5.78 6.21
CA TYR A 270 -5.99 7.18 6.58
C TYR A 270 -6.54 8.05 5.43
N GLY A 271 -7.22 7.45 4.45
CA GLY A 271 -7.77 8.15 3.28
C GLY A 271 -8.74 9.29 3.62
N ALA A 272 -9.36 9.27 4.80
CA ALA A 272 -10.18 10.37 5.31
C ALA A 272 -9.42 11.71 5.47
N PHE A 273 -8.08 11.67 5.56
CA PHE A 273 -7.23 12.86 5.65
C PHE A 273 -6.75 13.38 4.29
N ALA A 274 -7.05 12.67 3.20
CA ALA A 274 -6.76 13.09 1.83
C ALA A 274 -7.97 12.89 0.89
N PRO A 275 -9.16 13.42 1.24
CA PRO A 275 -10.34 13.34 0.40
C PRO A 275 -10.06 13.89 -1.00
N GLY A 276 -10.73 13.32 -2.00
CA GLY A 276 -10.56 13.69 -3.41
C GLY A 276 -9.27 13.16 -4.07
N VAL A 277 -8.25 12.73 -3.33
CA VAL A 277 -7.05 12.08 -3.93
C VAL A 277 -7.25 10.56 -3.93
N GLU A 278 -7.39 9.97 -5.11
CA GLU A 278 -7.81 8.57 -5.25
C GLU A 278 -6.69 7.61 -5.64
N ALA A 279 -5.74 8.04 -6.46
CA ALA A 279 -4.64 7.19 -6.91
C ALA A 279 -3.46 8.01 -7.44
N LEU A 280 -2.29 7.38 -7.47
CA LEU A 280 -1.10 7.87 -8.17
C LEU A 280 -0.80 6.95 -9.34
N SER A 281 -0.41 7.52 -10.47
CA SER A 281 0.08 6.78 -11.64
C SER A 281 1.52 7.15 -11.94
N PHE A 282 2.31 6.14 -12.26
CA PHE A 282 3.69 6.22 -12.70
C PHE A 282 3.79 5.50 -14.03
N ALA A 283 3.98 6.26 -15.11
CA ALA A 283 4.16 5.71 -16.43
C ALA A 283 5.61 5.87 -16.88
N PHE A 284 6.20 4.82 -17.44
CA PHE A 284 7.55 4.85 -17.98
C PHE A 284 7.64 4.10 -19.30
N ASP A 285 8.59 4.49 -20.13
CA ASP A 285 8.79 3.93 -21.46
C ASP A 285 10.18 3.31 -21.63
N ASP A 286 10.39 2.71 -22.80
CA ASP A 286 11.66 2.09 -23.16
C ASP A 286 12.75 3.10 -23.55
N LYS A 287 12.47 4.39 -23.52
CA LYS A 287 13.46 5.44 -23.75
C LYS A 287 13.94 6.04 -22.43
N GLY A 288 13.47 5.52 -21.29
CA GLY A 288 13.78 6.03 -19.96
C GLY A 288 12.94 7.25 -19.56
N GLY A 289 11.90 7.56 -20.33
CA GLY A 289 10.91 8.58 -20.00
C GLY A 289 10.09 8.17 -18.78
N TRP A 290 9.74 9.15 -17.94
CA TRP A 290 8.95 8.96 -16.72
C TRP A 290 7.89 10.05 -16.63
N ARG A 291 6.65 9.67 -16.31
CA ARG A 291 5.52 10.55 -16.08
C ARG A 291 4.81 10.16 -14.80
N THR A 292 4.38 11.16 -14.04
CA THR A 292 3.56 10.97 -12.84
C THR A 292 2.23 11.69 -13.03
N ALA A 293 1.15 11.09 -12.54
CA ALA A 293 -0.16 11.71 -12.50
C ALA A 293 -0.89 11.34 -11.19
N ALA A 294 -1.86 12.14 -10.78
CA ALA A 294 -2.78 11.81 -9.70
C ALA A 294 -4.22 11.75 -10.22
N LEU A 295 -4.96 10.74 -9.81
CA LEU A 295 -6.40 10.69 -9.97
C LEU A 295 -7.02 11.53 -8.87
N ILE A 296 -7.65 12.63 -9.25
CA ILE A 296 -8.26 13.58 -8.32
C ILE A 296 -9.73 13.74 -8.68
N ASP A 297 -10.57 13.72 -7.66
CA ASP A 297 -11.96 14.17 -7.71
C ASP A 297 -12.06 15.56 -7.09
N GLY A 298 -12.03 16.58 -7.95
CA GLY A 298 -12.09 17.98 -7.57
C GLY A 298 -13.38 18.34 -6.81
N ALA A 299 -14.48 17.63 -7.05
CA ALA A 299 -15.75 17.86 -6.35
C ALA A 299 -15.71 17.37 -4.89
N ARG A 300 -14.76 16.49 -4.54
CA ARG A 300 -14.54 15.97 -3.19
C ARG A 300 -13.41 16.66 -2.43
N LEU A 301 -12.74 17.64 -3.03
CA LEU A 301 -11.72 18.43 -2.33
C LEU A 301 -12.38 19.46 -1.39
N PRO A 302 -11.86 19.65 -0.17
CA PRO A 302 -12.33 20.69 0.74
C PRO A 302 -11.90 22.09 0.26
N ALA A 303 -12.45 23.13 0.89
CA ALA A 303 -12.09 24.51 0.60
C ALA A 303 -10.58 24.76 0.79
N GLY A 304 -9.93 25.37 -0.21
CA GLY A 304 -8.47 25.52 -0.27
C GLY A 304 -7.74 24.33 -0.88
N GLY A 305 -8.42 23.19 -1.09
CA GLY A 305 -7.97 22.04 -1.86
C GLY A 305 -6.51 21.66 -1.61
N LEU A 306 -5.72 21.70 -2.67
CA LEU A 306 -4.29 21.39 -2.68
C LEU A 306 -3.44 22.68 -2.84
N ASP A 307 -3.79 23.77 -2.16
CA ASP A 307 -3.02 25.02 -2.14
C ASP A 307 -2.18 25.16 -0.86
N GLY A 308 -0.87 24.94 -1.00
CA GLY A 308 0.07 25.03 0.11
C GLY A 308 0.68 26.42 0.36
N ALA A 309 0.27 27.47 -0.37
CA ALA A 309 0.95 28.77 -0.35
C ALA A 309 1.03 29.39 1.06
N GLY A 310 0.00 29.21 1.88
CA GLY A 310 -0.04 29.68 3.27
C GLY A 310 0.72 28.80 4.27
N LEU A 311 1.10 27.58 3.90
CA LEU A 311 1.72 26.59 4.79
C LEU A 311 3.24 26.51 4.64
N TRP A 312 3.74 26.50 3.40
CA TRP A 312 5.17 26.34 3.15
C TRP A 312 6.06 27.38 3.88
N PRO A 313 5.64 28.65 4.04
CA PRO A 313 6.41 29.64 4.80
C PRO A 313 6.50 29.35 6.31
N ALA A 314 5.65 28.47 6.86
CA ALA A 314 5.65 28.12 8.28
C ALA A 314 6.45 26.84 8.58
N LEU A 315 6.92 26.13 7.55
CA LEU A 315 7.62 24.86 7.68
C LEU A 315 9.14 25.06 7.63
N PRO A 316 9.91 24.43 8.54
CA PRO A 316 11.36 24.47 8.48
C PRO A 316 11.97 23.98 7.16
N HIS A 317 12.95 24.71 6.65
CA HIS A 317 13.73 24.26 5.51
C HIS A 317 14.45 22.92 5.76
N GLY A 318 14.70 22.21 4.66
CA GLY A 318 15.45 20.94 4.59
C GLY A 318 14.68 19.69 5.05
N PRO A 319 13.42 19.49 4.63
CA PRO A 319 12.70 18.27 4.97
C PRO A 319 13.20 17.09 4.14
N SER A 320 13.34 15.92 4.77
CA SER A 320 13.52 14.65 4.07
C SER A 320 12.37 14.40 3.09
N LEU A 321 11.14 14.62 3.56
CA LEU A 321 9.90 14.52 2.81
C LEU A 321 8.89 15.48 3.44
N CYS A 322 8.21 16.28 2.65
CA CYS A 322 7.01 17.00 3.06
C CYS A 322 5.89 16.72 2.07
N ALA A 323 4.67 16.51 2.54
CA ALA A 323 3.49 16.32 1.70
C ALA A 323 2.34 17.19 2.18
N LEU A 324 1.61 17.77 1.22
CA LEU A 324 0.36 18.47 1.43
C LEU A 324 -0.79 17.46 1.49
N LEU A 325 -1.72 17.70 2.41
CA LEU A 325 -2.90 16.87 2.62
C LEU A 325 -4.15 17.77 2.51
N PRO A 326 -5.11 17.48 1.62
CA PRO A 326 -6.34 18.25 1.49
C PRO A 326 -7.31 17.87 2.61
N ALA A 327 -6.95 18.12 3.87
CA ALA A 327 -7.70 17.67 5.03
C ALA A 327 -9.10 18.28 5.08
N ASP A 328 -10.14 17.42 5.17
CA ASP A 328 -11.51 17.86 5.43
C ASP A 328 -11.77 17.85 6.94
N TRP A 329 -11.51 19.00 7.56
CA TRP A 329 -11.72 19.20 8.99
C TRP A 329 -13.18 19.01 9.43
N GLY A 330 -14.14 19.20 8.52
CA GLY A 330 -15.55 18.97 8.79
C GLY A 330 -15.90 17.48 8.86
N ALA A 331 -15.34 16.69 7.94
CA ALA A 331 -15.43 15.22 7.96
C ALA A 331 -14.68 14.60 9.15
N LEU A 332 -13.62 15.24 9.63
CA LEU A 332 -12.84 14.80 10.79
C LEU A 332 -13.46 15.23 12.13
N ALA A 333 -14.38 16.18 12.16
CA ALA A 333 -14.99 16.70 13.39
C ALA A 333 -15.63 15.62 14.29
N PRO A 334 -16.34 14.60 13.78
CA PRO A 334 -16.88 13.52 14.62
C PRO A 334 -15.78 12.68 15.28
N LEU A 335 -14.65 12.47 14.61
CA LEU A 335 -13.49 11.79 15.18
C LEU A 335 -12.85 12.65 16.29
N ALA A 336 -12.68 13.94 16.02
CA ALA A 336 -12.16 14.89 17.02
C ALA A 336 -13.06 14.92 18.27
N ALA A 337 -14.38 14.97 18.11
CA ALA A 337 -15.34 14.93 19.22
C ALA A 337 -15.26 13.62 20.03
N ARG A 338 -14.99 12.47 19.39
CA ARG A 338 -14.76 11.19 20.08
C ARG A 338 -13.45 11.16 20.86
N ILE A 339 -12.43 11.87 20.40
CA ILE A 339 -11.17 12.00 21.15
C ILE A 339 -11.38 12.95 22.34
N GLY A 340 -12.01 14.10 22.11
CA GLY A 340 -12.35 15.08 23.16
C GLY A 340 -13.34 14.56 24.21
N ALA A 341 -14.10 13.52 23.91
CA ALA A 341 -14.96 12.80 24.85
C ALA A 341 -14.24 12.25 26.08
N GLY A 342 -12.94 11.98 25.98
CA GLY A 342 -12.12 11.55 27.11
C GLY A 342 -11.73 12.70 28.05
N ALA A 343 -11.98 13.96 27.66
CA ALA A 343 -11.58 15.17 28.39
C ALA A 343 -12.72 15.78 29.24
N GLY A 344 -13.95 15.28 29.14
CA GLY A 344 -15.12 15.81 29.84
C GLY A 344 -16.44 15.33 29.21
N GLY A 345 -17.57 15.62 29.88
CA GLY A 345 -18.93 15.24 29.44
C GLY A 345 -19.37 15.83 28.08
N GLU A 346 -20.66 15.74 27.75
CA GLU A 346 -21.19 16.09 26.41
C GLU A 346 -20.78 17.48 25.88
N SER A 347 -20.62 18.48 26.75
CA SER A 347 -20.20 19.83 26.37
C SER A 347 -18.79 19.89 25.77
N ALA A 348 -17.84 19.07 26.26
CA ALA A 348 -16.47 19.03 25.74
C ALA A 348 -16.41 18.37 24.35
N ARG A 349 -17.30 17.38 24.09
CA ARG A 349 -17.44 16.76 22.77
C ARG A 349 -17.94 17.75 21.72
N ALA A 350 -18.92 18.57 22.10
CA ALA A 350 -19.48 19.60 21.23
C ALA A 350 -18.43 20.68 20.89
N GLY A 351 -17.69 21.16 21.90
CA GLY A 351 -16.64 22.18 21.71
C GLY A 351 -15.52 21.75 20.76
N VAL A 352 -15.01 20.53 20.90
CA VAL A 352 -13.95 20.01 20.01
C VAL A 352 -14.44 19.78 18.58
N GLY A 353 -15.69 19.33 18.40
CA GLY A 353 -16.30 19.19 17.07
C GLY A 353 -16.52 20.53 16.37
N GLU A 354 -16.90 21.56 17.13
CA GLU A 354 -17.03 22.93 16.63
C GLU A 354 -15.67 23.54 16.30
N LEU A 355 -14.65 23.31 17.16
CA LEU A 355 -13.27 23.71 16.92
C LEU A 355 -12.77 23.19 15.56
N ALA A 356 -12.97 21.90 15.28
CA ALA A 356 -12.59 21.28 14.02
C ALA A 356 -13.18 22.01 12.79
N ARG A 357 -14.46 22.43 12.87
CA ARG A 357 -15.18 23.07 11.75
C ARG A 357 -14.88 24.56 11.60
N GLU A 358 -14.81 25.27 12.72
CA GLU A 358 -14.78 26.73 12.76
C GLU A 358 -13.37 27.31 12.79
N LEU A 359 -12.41 26.59 13.38
CA LEU A 359 -11.05 27.10 13.57
C LEU A 359 -10.11 26.67 12.45
N PHE A 360 -10.16 25.40 12.03
CA PHE A 360 -9.27 24.88 11.00
C PHE A 360 -9.76 25.23 9.59
N GLY A 361 -8.82 25.51 8.69
CA GLY A 361 -9.12 25.81 7.30
C GLY A 361 -7.94 25.56 6.38
N GLY A 362 -8.24 25.28 5.12
CA GLY A 362 -7.22 24.94 4.13
C GLY A 362 -6.57 23.57 4.38
N PRO A 363 -5.52 23.24 3.63
CA PRO A 363 -4.84 21.96 3.76
C PRO A 363 -4.06 21.82 5.08
N ALA A 364 -3.57 20.61 5.31
CA ALA A 364 -2.53 20.31 6.28
C ALA A 364 -1.23 19.96 5.54
N ALA A 365 -0.11 20.00 6.26
CA ALA A 365 1.16 19.48 5.79
C ALA A 365 1.72 18.50 6.82
N VAL A 366 2.42 17.47 6.33
CA VAL A 366 3.19 16.53 7.14
C VAL A 366 4.63 16.49 6.62
N CYS A 367 5.60 16.64 7.52
CA CYS A 367 7.00 16.78 7.18
C CYS A 367 7.90 15.92 8.06
N TRP A 368 8.82 15.19 7.44
CA TRP A 368 9.88 14.43 8.07
C TRP A 368 11.23 15.09 7.82
N TYR A 369 12.16 14.97 8.77
CA TYR A 369 13.46 15.62 8.71
C TYR A 369 14.60 14.62 8.97
N GLY A 370 15.77 14.87 8.40
CA GLY A 370 16.91 13.95 8.50
C GLY A 370 17.40 13.73 9.94
N GLU A 371 17.21 14.71 10.83
CA GLU A 371 17.55 14.61 12.25
C GLU A 371 16.45 14.01 13.12
N SER A 372 15.21 13.90 12.62
CA SER A 372 14.07 13.39 13.40
C SER A 372 14.00 11.86 13.34
N ARG A 373 12.86 11.27 13.74
CA ARG A 373 12.54 9.85 13.55
C ARG A 373 11.40 9.71 12.54
N HIS A 374 11.22 8.54 11.94
CA HIS A 374 10.13 8.32 10.97
C HIS A 374 8.74 8.44 11.60
N TYR A 375 8.60 8.11 12.88
CA TYR A 375 7.35 8.19 13.65
C TYR A 375 7.15 9.53 14.38
N THR A 376 8.05 10.51 14.18
CA THR A 376 7.92 11.86 14.77
C THR A 376 7.87 12.96 13.69
N PRO A 377 6.92 12.91 12.73
CA PRO A 377 6.78 13.99 11.77
C PRO A 377 6.27 15.28 12.42
N LEU A 378 6.57 16.40 11.77
CA LEU A 378 5.94 17.69 12.03
C LEU A 378 4.66 17.79 11.20
N PHE A 379 3.54 17.99 11.88
CA PHE A 379 2.27 18.36 11.28
C PHE A 379 2.07 19.87 11.38
N ALA A 380 1.53 20.48 10.33
CA ALA A 380 1.17 21.88 10.34
C ALA A 380 -0.16 22.11 9.60
N THR A 381 -0.90 23.13 10.02
CA THR A 381 -2.09 23.60 9.31
C THR A 381 -2.31 25.08 9.55
N THR A 382 -3.12 25.70 8.69
CA THR A 382 -3.57 27.08 8.84
C THR A 382 -4.91 27.15 9.56
N LEU A 383 -5.08 28.22 10.33
CA LEU A 383 -6.31 28.53 11.03
C LEU A 383 -7.06 29.65 10.30
N ARG A 384 -8.38 29.61 10.35
CA ARG A 384 -9.26 30.63 9.75
C ARG A 384 -9.15 31.99 10.43
N ARG A 385 -8.73 31.99 11.70
CA ARG A 385 -8.59 33.16 12.57
C ARG A 385 -7.52 32.90 13.62
N ASP A 386 -7.08 33.96 14.29
CA ASP A 386 -6.21 33.84 15.46
C ASP A 386 -6.93 33.12 16.61
N VAL A 387 -6.16 32.42 17.43
CA VAL A 387 -6.66 31.66 18.58
C VAL A 387 -6.82 32.56 19.79
N ASP A 388 -8.07 32.78 20.21
CA ASP A 388 -8.41 33.47 21.45
C ASP A 388 -8.24 32.56 22.69
N GLU A 389 -8.54 33.09 23.87
CA GLU A 389 -8.40 32.36 25.13
C GLU A 389 -9.35 31.17 25.26
N ALA A 390 -10.53 31.22 24.62
CA ALA A 390 -11.48 30.12 24.64
C ALA A 390 -10.99 28.97 23.78
N TRP A 391 -10.59 29.25 22.53
CA TRP A 391 -10.02 28.25 21.65
C TRP A 391 -8.70 27.68 22.14
N ALA A 392 -7.87 28.50 22.80
CA ALA A 392 -6.64 28.02 23.43
C ALA A 392 -6.93 26.98 24.52
N LYS A 393 -7.99 27.16 25.31
CA LYS A 393 -8.41 26.18 26.33
C LYS A 393 -8.91 24.89 25.71
N GLU A 394 -9.70 24.97 24.64
CA GLU A 394 -10.19 23.79 23.92
C GLU A 394 -9.04 23.01 23.26
N LEU A 395 -8.07 23.69 22.66
CA LEU A 395 -6.85 23.06 22.12
C LEU A 395 -6.03 22.40 23.23
N ALA A 396 -5.88 23.05 24.39
CA ALA A 396 -5.19 22.49 25.54
C ALA A 396 -5.89 21.22 26.05
N ALA A 397 -7.22 21.24 26.15
CA ALA A 397 -8.03 20.10 26.58
C ALA A 397 -7.96 18.94 25.58
N LEU A 398 -8.01 19.23 24.28
CA LEU A 398 -7.84 18.22 23.23
C LEU A 398 -6.45 17.57 23.32
N PHE A 399 -5.39 18.38 23.48
CA PHE A 399 -4.03 17.88 23.64
C PHE A 399 -3.89 17.01 24.89
N ASP A 400 -4.43 17.46 26.03
CA ASP A 400 -4.42 16.71 27.28
C ASP A 400 -5.13 15.34 27.17
N SER A 401 -6.23 15.29 26.43
CA SER A 401 -6.98 14.05 26.21
C SER A 401 -6.27 13.09 25.27
N ALA A 402 -5.74 13.61 24.15
CA ALA A 402 -5.20 12.82 23.06
C ALA A 402 -3.78 12.29 23.31
N ILE A 403 -2.97 13.03 24.09
CA ILE A 403 -1.54 12.75 24.23
C ILE A 403 -1.24 12.13 25.59
N GLY A 404 -0.67 10.92 25.62
CA GLY A 404 -0.21 10.28 26.85
C GLY A 404 -0.27 8.77 26.77
N LYS A 405 0.26 8.11 27.80
CA LYS A 405 0.27 6.65 27.93
C LYS A 405 -0.49 6.27 29.21
N GLY A 406 -1.38 5.28 29.11
CA GLY A 406 -2.14 4.77 30.25
C GLY A 406 -3.32 5.66 30.68
N GLU A 407 -3.85 5.33 31.86
CA GLU A 407 -4.99 6.02 32.47
C GLU A 407 -4.67 7.50 32.72
N PRO A 408 -5.65 8.41 32.61
CA PRO A 408 -5.42 9.86 32.75
C PRO A 408 -4.66 10.26 34.02
N ALA A 409 -4.92 9.60 35.16
CA ALA A 409 -4.28 9.88 36.44
C ALA A 409 -2.78 9.53 36.50
N GLN A 410 -2.28 8.72 35.57
CA GLN A 410 -0.89 8.28 35.50
C GLN A 410 -0.06 9.08 34.49
N ARG A 411 -0.71 9.97 33.73
CA ARG A 411 -0.04 10.77 32.70
C ARG A 411 0.72 11.92 33.36
N ALA A 412 1.90 12.24 32.84
CA ALA A 412 2.60 13.46 33.20
C ALA A 412 1.70 14.69 32.91
N PRO A 413 1.76 15.77 33.71
CA PRO A 413 0.95 16.96 33.46
C PRO A 413 1.31 17.61 32.12
N VAL A 414 0.34 18.32 31.52
CA VAL A 414 0.62 19.20 30.37
C VAL A 414 1.26 20.49 30.89
N GLU A 415 2.41 20.83 30.35
CA GLU A 415 3.09 22.10 30.56
C GLU A 415 2.63 23.10 29.50
N ALA A 416 1.88 24.12 29.93
CA ALA A 416 1.54 25.25 29.08
C ALA A 416 2.65 26.31 29.14
N GLY A 417 3.05 26.84 27.99
CA GLY A 417 4.11 27.84 27.89
C GLY A 417 3.82 28.89 26.82
N GLN A 418 4.63 29.95 26.84
CA GLN A 418 4.68 30.94 25.78
C GLN A 418 6.12 31.10 25.28
N ARG A 419 6.27 31.27 23.97
CA ARG A 419 7.55 31.55 23.30
C ARG A 419 7.32 32.65 22.27
N GLY A 420 7.79 33.87 22.57
CA GLY A 420 7.43 35.04 21.76
C GLY A 420 5.91 35.23 21.74
N SER A 421 5.32 35.31 20.56
CA SER A 421 3.85 35.37 20.37
C SER A 421 3.18 33.99 20.35
N ALA A 422 3.94 32.90 20.40
CA ALA A 422 3.41 31.56 20.31
C ALA A 422 2.96 31.02 21.69
N ARG A 423 1.83 30.32 21.70
CA ARG A 423 1.36 29.52 22.85
C ARG A 423 1.67 28.05 22.56
N LEU A 424 2.17 27.32 23.55
CA LEU A 424 2.51 25.91 23.38
C LEU A 424 2.07 25.05 24.57
N TRP A 425 1.77 23.79 24.27
CA TRP A 425 1.42 22.75 25.23
C TRP A 425 2.33 21.56 24.99
N ARG A 426 3.00 21.09 26.04
CA ARG A 426 3.97 20.01 25.98
C ARG A 426 3.69 18.99 27.07
N ARG A 427 3.92 17.72 26.78
CA ARG A 427 3.82 16.64 27.76
C ARG A 427 4.96 15.66 27.53
N THR A 428 5.64 15.26 28.61
CA THR A 428 6.61 14.16 28.55
C THR A 428 5.86 12.83 28.49
N VAL A 429 6.23 11.96 27.54
CA VAL A 429 5.64 10.63 27.36
C VAL A 429 6.75 9.59 27.32
N GLU A 430 6.82 8.75 28.35
CA GLU A 430 7.76 7.62 28.42
C GLU A 430 7.42 6.58 27.35
N THR A 431 8.40 6.26 26.53
CA THR A 431 8.25 5.37 25.39
C THR A 431 9.61 4.84 24.93
N PRO A 432 9.72 3.54 24.57
CA PRO A 432 10.97 2.98 24.05
C PRO A 432 11.46 3.70 22.78
N TYR A 433 10.58 4.43 22.12
CA TYR A 433 10.86 5.22 20.92
C TYR A 433 11.43 6.62 21.23
N GLY A 434 11.54 7.00 22.49
CA GLY A 434 12.08 8.28 22.93
C GLY A 434 13.60 8.37 22.90
N ALA A 435 14.14 9.57 23.08
CA ALA A 435 15.56 9.72 23.36
C ALA A 435 15.80 9.46 24.85
N ARG A 436 16.83 8.66 25.17
CA ARG A 436 17.29 8.46 26.55
C ARG A 436 18.13 9.66 27.00
N ARG A 437 17.86 10.21 28.18
CA ARG A 437 18.63 11.30 28.79
C ARG A 437 19.19 10.82 30.12
N GLY A 438 20.50 10.56 30.18
CA GLY A 438 21.11 10.01 31.39
C GLY A 438 20.56 8.62 31.73
N GLU A 439 20.18 8.43 33.01
CA GLU A 439 19.58 7.19 33.53
C GLU A 439 18.05 7.14 33.39
N ASP A 440 17.41 8.21 32.90
CA ASP A 440 15.96 8.27 32.77
C ASP A 440 15.44 7.29 31.69
N GLU A 441 14.19 6.86 31.85
CA GLU A 441 13.49 6.12 30.80
C GLU A 441 13.41 6.97 29.51
N PRO A 442 13.56 6.35 28.32
CA PRO A 442 13.45 7.07 27.06
C PRO A 442 12.07 7.70 26.96
N ALA A 443 12.04 8.98 26.57
CA ALA A 443 10.80 9.73 26.48
C ALA A 443 10.77 10.60 25.22
N LEU A 444 9.55 10.87 24.77
CA LEU A 444 9.25 11.91 23.80
C LEU A 444 8.63 13.10 24.54
N ALA A 445 8.69 14.26 23.90
CA ALA A 445 8.00 15.46 24.38
C ALA A 445 7.05 15.97 23.29
N PRO A 446 5.94 15.26 23.01
CA PRO A 446 4.93 15.77 22.11
C PRO A 446 4.57 17.22 22.46
N THR A 447 4.52 18.06 21.44
CA THR A 447 4.30 19.49 21.60
C THR A 447 3.29 19.94 20.56
N LEU A 448 2.28 20.69 21.00
CA LEU A 448 1.36 21.47 20.17
C LEU A 448 1.71 22.94 20.35
N ALA A 449 1.79 23.70 19.27
CA ALA A 449 1.97 25.14 19.36
C ALA A 449 1.09 25.88 18.35
N VAL A 450 0.67 27.08 18.74
CA VAL A 450 -0.04 28.03 17.88
C VAL A 450 0.74 29.33 17.86
N SER A 451 1.01 29.84 16.66
CA SER A 451 1.60 31.15 16.44
C SER A 451 0.83 31.87 15.33
N GLY A 452 0.12 32.95 15.70
CA GLY A 452 -0.83 33.62 14.80
C GLY A 452 -1.87 32.64 14.27
N ARG A 453 -1.91 32.48 12.94
CA ARG A 453 -2.82 31.58 12.22
C ARG A 453 -2.20 30.23 11.85
N THR A 454 -1.06 29.87 12.44
CA THR A 454 -0.41 28.58 12.20
C THR A 454 -0.51 27.73 13.44
N LEU A 455 -0.99 26.49 13.28
CA LEU A 455 -0.92 25.45 14.30
C LEU A 455 0.08 24.38 13.85
N VAL A 456 0.99 24.01 14.74
CA VAL A 456 1.98 22.95 14.50
C VAL A 456 1.97 21.94 15.63
N PHE A 457 2.18 20.67 15.29
CA PHE A 457 2.26 19.58 16.23
C PHE A 457 3.35 18.59 15.82
N SER A 458 4.10 18.08 16.78
CA SER A 458 5.03 16.97 16.57
C SER A 458 5.20 16.16 17.86
N PRO A 459 5.37 14.83 17.78
CA PRO A 459 5.87 14.05 18.91
C PRO A 459 7.28 14.47 19.38
N ASP A 460 8.05 15.14 18.51
CA ASP A 460 9.36 15.72 18.80
C ASP A 460 9.26 17.24 18.98
N ALA A 461 9.42 17.69 20.22
CA ALA A 461 9.46 19.10 20.62
C ALA A 461 10.43 19.95 19.78
N ALA A 462 11.59 19.40 19.39
CA ALA A 462 12.60 20.15 18.66
C ALA A 462 12.10 20.59 17.28
N LEU A 463 11.23 19.81 16.64
CA LEU A 463 10.63 20.18 15.35
C LEU A 463 9.61 21.31 15.49
N VAL A 464 8.82 21.32 16.57
CA VAL A 464 7.92 22.45 16.87
C VAL A 464 8.72 23.71 17.15
N ASP A 465 9.77 23.60 17.97
CA ASP A 465 10.65 24.70 18.29
C ASP A 465 11.29 25.30 17.03
N LYS A 466 11.76 24.45 16.10
CA LYS A 466 12.29 24.90 14.80
C LYS A 466 11.24 25.59 13.94
N ALA A 467 9.99 25.11 13.92
CA ALA A 467 8.90 25.74 13.17
C ALA A 467 8.53 27.12 13.74
N LEU A 468 8.55 27.27 15.07
CA LEU A 468 8.35 28.57 15.71
C LEU A 468 9.48 29.55 15.38
N ASP A 469 10.72 29.08 15.34
CA ASP A 469 11.87 29.93 14.95
C ASP A 469 11.82 30.37 13.48
N VAL A 470 11.28 29.54 12.59
CA VAL A 470 10.98 29.93 11.19
C VAL A 470 9.93 31.03 11.15
N GLY A 471 8.84 30.88 11.92
CA GLY A 471 7.81 31.91 12.06
C GLY A 471 8.36 33.23 12.62
N ALA A 472 9.38 33.16 13.48
CA ALA A 472 10.12 34.31 14.00
C ALA A 472 11.22 34.84 13.05
N LYS A 473 11.35 34.27 11.85
CA LYS A 473 12.37 34.60 10.82
C LYS A 473 13.81 34.41 11.29
N LEU A 474 14.04 33.48 12.22
CA LEU A 474 15.38 33.11 12.70
C LEU A 474 16.03 32.01 11.84
N TYR A 475 15.23 31.23 11.12
CA TYR A 475 15.69 30.19 10.19
C TYR A 475 14.88 30.24 8.89
N PRO A 476 15.46 29.77 7.77
CA PRO A 476 14.76 29.70 6.49
C PRO A 476 13.57 28.74 6.52
N ALA A 477 12.51 29.13 5.82
CA ALA A 477 11.33 28.31 5.58
C ALA A 477 11.49 27.46 4.32
N VAL A 478 10.66 26.42 4.19
CA VAL A 478 10.46 25.72 2.91
C VAL A 478 9.98 26.70 1.83
N GLY A 479 9.08 27.63 2.19
CA GLY A 479 8.55 28.62 1.27
C GLY A 479 9.61 29.50 0.60
N ASP A 480 10.77 29.69 1.23
CA ASP A 480 11.85 30.55 0.70
C ASP A 480 12.55 29.95 -0.52
N SER A 481 12.50 28.62 -0.69
CA SER A 481 13.11 27.91 -1.83
C SER A 481 12.10 27.54 -2.93
N LEU A 482 10.81 27.77 -2.71
CA LEU A 482 9.74 27.37 -3.63
C LEU A 482 9.41 28.46 -4.64
N PRO A 483 9.56 28.20 -5.96
CA PRO A 483 9.12 29.13 -6.99
C PRO A 483 7.60 29.38 -7.01
N ASP A 484 6.83 28.35 -6.62
CA ASP A 484 5.36 28.40 -6.59
C ASP A 484 4.85 27.46 -5.48
N GLY A 485 4.47 28.04 -4.36
CA GLY A 485 3.94 27.30 -3.22
C GLY A 485 2.53 26.76 -3.45
N ALA A 486 1.72 27.41 -4.28
CA ALA A 486 0.32 27.03 -4.48
C ALA A 486 0.18 25.73 -5.28
N ARG A 487 1.11 25.48 -6.22
CA ARG A 487 1.12 24.24 -7.02
C ARG A 487 1.98 23.11 -6.45
N THR A 488 2.79 23.40 -5.45
CA THR A 488 3.67 22.39 -4.82
C THR A 488 2.84 21.47 -3.93
N LEU A 489 2.85 20.16 -4.23
CA LEU A 489 2.12 19.12 -3.50
C LEU A 489 3.02 18.39 -2.51
N ALA A 490 4.29 18.19 -2.86
CA ALA A 490 5.26 17.52 -2.01
C ALA A 490 6.68 18.02 -2.29
N LEU A 491 7.55 17.89 -1.30
CA LEU A 491 9.00 18.07 -1.43
C LEU A 491 9.72 16.82 -0.97
N LEU A 492 10.79 16.48 -1.65
CA LEU A 492 11.68 15.38 -1.34
C LEU A 492 13.10 15.91 -1.35
N GLU A 493 13.83 15.78 -0.24
CA GLU A 493 15.26 16.03 -0.19
C GLU A 493 16.00 14.68 -0.08
N PRO A 494 16.53 14.14 -1.20
CA PRO A 494 17.10 12.80 -1.22
C PRO A 494 18.22 12.58 -0.19
N ALA A 495 19.06 13.60 0.07
CA ALA A 495 20.13 13.51 1.07
C ALA A 495 19.59 13.44 2.50
N ALA A 496 18.61 14.28 2.86
CA ALA A 496 17.98 14.23 4.17
C ALA A 496 17.13 12.97 4.35
N LEU A 497 16.48 12.46 3.29
CA LEU A 497 15.77 11.18 3.32
C LEU A 497 16.75 10.02 3.53
N ALA A 498 17.86 9.98 2.80
CA ALA A 498 18.89 8.97 2.98
C ALA A 498 19.43 8.95 4.41
N LYS A 499 19.62 10.12 5.02
CA LYS A 499 20.00 10.25 6.44
C LYS A 499 18.94 9.69 7.38
N LEU A 500 17.67 10.02 7.17
CA LEU A 500 16.56 9.51 7.97
C LEU A 500 16.46 7.98 7.89
N VAL A 501 16.45 7.41 6.67
CA VAL A 501 16.36 5.96 6.46
C VAL A 501 17.55 5.23 7.09
N ARG A 502 18.77 5.75 6.91
CA ARG A 502 19.98 5.21 7.57
C ARG A 502 19.79 5.18 9.09
N LYS A 503 19.36 6.29 9.69
CA LYS A 503 19.15 6.40 11.14
C LYS A 503 18.13 5.39 11.66
N GLU A 504 17.02 5.19 10.96
CA GLU A 504 15.96 4.28 11.40
C GLU A 504 16.38 2.81 11.27
N VAL A 505 16.93 2.42 10.13
CA VAL A 505 17.34 1.03 9.90
C VAL A 505 18.42 0.60 10.90
N PHE A 506 19.43 1.42 11.14
CA PHE A 506 20.51 1.05 12.06
C PHE A 506 20.17 1.25 13.54
N ALA A 507 19.06 1.94 13.86
CA ALA A 507 18.49 1.92 15.20
C ALA A 507 17.69 0.63 15.46
N ALA A 508 17.09 0.04 14.42
CA ALA A 508 16.39 -1.25 14.50
C ALA A 508 17.33 -2.46 14.40
N LEU A 509 18.59 -2.26 13.96
CA LEU A 509 19.60 -3.31 13.81
C LEU A 509 20.84 -3.04 14.69
N PRO A 510 20.74 -3.12 16.02
CA PRO A 510 21.88 -2.92 16.93
C PRO A 510 22.99 -3.96 16.66
N ARG A 511 24.25 -3.54 16.83
CA ARG A 511 25.44 -4.32 16.40
C ARG A 511 25.62 -5.64 17.15
N ASP A 512 25.17 -5.67 18.38
CA ASP A 512 25.29 -6.73 19.36
C ASP A 512 24.17 -7.78 19.27
N GLU A 513 23.03 -7.43 18.67
CA GLU A 513 21.87 -8.35 18.55
C GLU A 513 21.66 -8.86 17.12
N GLU A 514 21.90 -8.02 16.10
CA GLU A 514 21.49 -8.29 14.72
C GLU A 514 22.66 -8.20 13.72
N ALA A 515 23.83 -8.74 14.07
CA ALA A 515 25.06 -8.59 13.29
C ALA A 515 24.94 -9.05 11.81
N VAL A 516 24.20 -10.13 11.53
CA VAL A 516 24.02 -10.66 10.17
C VAL A 516 23.18 -9.70 9.32
N LEU A 517 22.00 -9.30 9.81
CA LEU A 517 21.11 -8.36 9.12
C LEU A 517 21.76 -6.99 8.98
N ARG A 518 22.52 -6.56 9.99
CA ARG A 518 23.27 -5.32 9.95
C ARG A 518 24.35 -5.35 8.86
N ASN A 519 25.14 -6.41 8.77
CA ASN A 519 26.15 -6.54 7.72
C ASN A 519 25.51 -6.55 6.32
N ALA A 520 24.34 -7.19 6.17
CA ALA A 520 23.59 -7.13 4.92
C ALA A 520 23.08 -5.71 4.61
N ALA A 521 22.61 -4.95 5.61
CA ALA A 521 22.24 -3.55 5.44
C ALA A 521 23.45 -2.66 5.09
N ASP A 522 24.59 -2.87 5.75
CA ASP A 522 25.83 -2.15 5.46
C ASP A 522 26.28 -2.40 4.00
N ALA A 523 26.20 -3.65 3.52
CA ALA A 523 26.63 -4.01 2.17
C ALA A 523 25.63 -3.59 1.07
N ASN A 524 24.32 -3.69 1.32
CA ASN A 524 23.31 -3.54 0.25
C ASN A 524 22.49 -2.25 0.34
N LEU A 525 22.24 -1.72 1.54
CA LEU A 525 21.41 -0.54 1.73
C LEU A 525 22.24 0.75 1.66
N LEU A 526 23.39 0.81 2.34
CA LEU A 526 24.18 2.04 2.42
C LEU A 526 24.60 2.60 1.04
N PRO A 527 25.09 1.79 0.07
CA PRO A 527 25.44 2.30 -1.24
C PRO A 527 24.25 2.91 -1.98
N ARG A 528 23.04 2.35 -1.81
CA ARG A 528 21.80 2.87 -2.41
C ARG A 528 21.38 4.19 -1.79
N LEU A 529 21.51 4.32 -0.47
CA LEU A 529 21.25 5.58 0.22
C LEU A 529 22.26 6.67 -0.18
N GLU A 530 23.51 6.30 -0.45
CA GLU A 530 24.54 7.22 -0.95
C GLU A 530 24.29 7.63 -2.40
N ALA A 531 23.80 6.72 -3.24
CA ALA A 531 23.34 7.04 -4.60
C ALA A 531 22.15 8.00 -4.55
N LEU A 532 21.13 7.70 -3.73
CA LEU A 532 19.97 8.57 -3.52
C LEU A 532 20.39 9.97 -3.07
N ALA A 533 21.32 10.09 -2.11
CA ALA A 533 21.75 11.36 -1.56
C ALA A 533 22.43 12.31 -2.58
N LYS A 534 22.85 11.80 -3.75
CA LYS A 534 23.44 12.61 -4.83
C LYS A 534 22.39 13.34 -5.66
N TYR A 535 21.12 12.93 -5.59
CA TYR A 535 20.04 13.58 -6.33
C TYR A 535 19.71 14.95 -5.70
N PRO A 536 19.40 15.97 -6.53
CA PRO A 536 19.04 17.28 -6.03
C PRO A 536 17.69 17.23 -5.28
N PRO A 537 17.40 18.22 -4.43
CA PRO A 537 16.05 18.41 -3.89
C PRO A 537 15.02 18.50 -5.01
N LEU A 538 13.91 17.77 -4.86
CA LEU A 538 12.82 17.70 -5.82
C LEU A 538 11.53 18.19 -5.19
N ARG A 539 10.68 18.80 -6.00
CA ARG A 539 9.29 19.10 -5.67
C ARG A 539 8.37 18.43 -6.67
N LEU A 540 7.25 17.91 -6.16
CA LEU A 540 6.15 17.42 -6.96
C LEU A 540 5.16 18.56 -7.13
N VAL A 541 4.95 19.01 -8.36
CA VAL A 541 4.02 20.10 -8.67
C VAL A 541 2.88 19.60 -9.52
N ARG A 542 1.71 20.22 -9.30
CA ARG A 542 0.55 20.01 -10.15
C ARG A 542 0.67 20.82 -11.43
N ALA A 543 0.24 20.24 -12.55
CA ALA A 543 0.06 21.00 -13.80
C ALA A 543 -0.96 22.14 -13.63
N GLU A 544 -0.87 23.15 -14.51
CA GLU A 544 -1.85 24.24 -14.55
C GLU A 544 -3.24 23.75 -14.96
N GLY A 545 -4.28 24.43 -14.48
CA GLY A 545 -5.68 24.08 -14.74
C GLY A 545 -6.51 23.94 -13.47
N ALA A 546 -7.83 24.03 -13.60
CA ALA A 546 -8.75 23.77 -12.50
C ALA A 546 -8.82 22.26 -12.20
N LEU A 547 -9.00 21.91 -10.93
CA LEU A 547 -9.30 20.54 -10.52
C LEU A 547 -10.82 20.35 -10.60
N GLU A 548 -11.32 19.90 -11.75
CA GLU A 548 -12.75 19.73 -12.01
C GLU A 548 -13.10 18.26 -12.24
N GLY A 549 -14.18 17.81 -11.58
CA GLY A 549 -14.65 16.43 -11.68
C GLY A 549 -13.61 15.40 -11.24
N ARG A 550 -13.85 14.14 -11.60
CA ARG A 550 -12.97 13.01 -11.35
C ARG A 550 -12.12 12.74 -12.58
N GLY A 551 -10.80 12.94 -12.49
CA GLY A 551 -9.90 12.77 -13.63
C GLY A 551 -8.42 12.69 -13.27
N TRP A 552 -7.61 12.27 -14.26
CA TRP A 552 -6.16 12.23 -14.13
C TRP A 552 -5.54 13.60 -14.38
N HIS A 553 -4.76 14.08 -13.42
CA HIS A 553 -4.02 15.33 -13.51
C HIS A 553 -2.52 15.05 -13.54
N ALA A 554 -1.84 15.59 -14.55
CA ALA A 554 -0.40 15.44 -14.68
C ALA A 554 0.33 16.12 -13.51
N LEU A 555 1.33 15.42 -12.97
CA LEU A 555 2.25 15.92 -11.97
C LEU A 555 3.66 15.99 -12.56
N GLN A 556 4.39 17.05 -12.22
CA GLN A 556 5.75 17.26 -12.70
C GLN A 556 6.72 17.23 -11.52
N TRP A 557 7.86 16.58 -11.74
CA TRP A 557 8.99 16.63 -10.82
C TRP A 557 9.91 17.75 -11.26
N GLU A 558 10.08 18.75 -10.40
CA GLU A 558 10.95 19.89 -10.64
C GLU A 558 12.04 19.95 -9.58
N SER A 559 13.15 20.62 -9.87
CA SER A 559 14.12 20.95 -8.83
C SER A 559 13.48 21.93 -7.83
N ALA A 560 13.60 21.64 -6.53
CA ALA A 560 13.07 22.49 -5.45
C ALA A 560 13.98 23.71 -5.14
N GLY A 561 14.75 24.18 -6.12
CA GLY A 561 15.73 25.26 -5.97
C GLY A 561 17.14 24.77 -5.59
N ASN A 562 18.14 25.62 -5.84
CA ASN A 562 19.53 25.34 -5.44
C ASN A 562 19.68 25.43 -3.92
N ARG A 563 20.53 24.56 -3.36
CA ARG A 563 21.03 24.74 -1.98
C ARG A 563 21.65 26.15 -1.88
N PRO A 564 21.30 26.96 -0.87
CA PRO A 564 22.02 28.20 -0.60
C PRO A 564 23.51 27.96 -0.32
#